data_AF-A0A973SN76-F1
#
_entry.id   AF-A0A973SN76-F1
#
_cell.length_a   1.000
_cell.length_b   1.000
_cell.length_c   1.000
_cell.angle_alpha   90.00
_cell.angle_beta   90.00
_cell.angle_gamma   90.00
#
_symmetry.space_group_name_H-M   'P 1'
#
loop_
_entity.id
_entity.type
_entity.pdbx_description
1 polymer ?
#
loop_
_entity_poly.entity_id
_entity_poly.type
_entity_poly.pdbx_seq_one_letter_code
_entity_poly.pdbx_strand_id
1 'polypeptide(L)'
;RGNDAGGEVQRDGAPGGEVRRGGAPGGEVRRGGAPGVEVRRDGGPGVELRRDGEAGVRLLAELAEAAIDLLASPDASKVRACEGPGCSLLFLPAHPRRRWCSPAVCGNRARVARYYQRHR
;
A
#
# COMPACT_ATOMS: atom_id res chain seq x y z
N ARG A 1 -41.23 37.82 45.25
CA ARG A 1 -40.88 38.01 46.69
C ARG A 1 -40.55 36.63 47.23
N GLY A 2 -39.34 36.44 47.75
CA GLY A 2 -38.90 35.19 48.38
C GLY A 2 -37.81 34.49 47.57
N ASN A 3 -36.57 34.92 47.79
CA ASN A 3 -35.36 34.10 47.62
C ASN A 3 -35.38 32.93 48.63
N ASP A 4 -34.45 31.99 48.48
CA ASP A 4 -33.57 31.40 49.52
C ASP A 4 -33.09 30.04 48.98
N ALA A 5 -31.83 29.84 48.58
CA ALA A 5 -30.57 29.82 49.34
C ALA A 5 -30.43 28.59 50.27
N GLY A 6 -29.35 27.83 50.05
CA GLY A 6 -28.82 26.78 50.94
C GLY A 6 -29.28 25.36 50.58
N GLY A 7 -28.46 24.33 50.61
CA GLY A 7 -27.07 24.17 51.04
C GLY A 7 -26.64 22.71 50.81
N GLU A 8 -25.34 22.48 50.68
CA GLU A 8 -24.72 21.16 50.52
C GLU A 8 -24.85 20.31 51.78
N VAL A 9 -25.16 19.01 51.63
CA VAL A 9 -24.78 17.96 52.58
C VAL A 9 -24.54 16.63 51.84
N GLN A 10 -23.25 16.34 51.62
CA GLN A 10 -22.49 15.21 52.17
C GLN A 10 -22.93 13.75 51.95
N ARG A 11 -21.92 12.96 51.53
CA ARG A 11 -21.73 11.49 51.60
C ARG A 11 -22.56 10.72 50.56
N ASP A 12 -21.94 9.82 49.79
CA ASP A 12 -21.78 8.44 50.25
C ASP A 12 -20.54 7.73 49.68
N GLY A 13 -19.99 6.85 50.54
CA GLY A 13 -18.96 5.88 50.20
C GLY A 13 -19.47 4.77 49.28
N ALA A 14 -18.51 4.17 48.59
CA ALA A 14 -18.64 3.14 47.57
C ALA A 14 -19.50 1.93 47.97
N PRO A 15 -20.03 1.21 46.96
CA PRO A 15 -19.77 -0.22 46.95
C PRO A 15 -19.35 -0.78 45.58
N GLY A 16 -18.69 -1.94 45.68
CA GLY A 16 -17.95 -2.64 44.65
C GLY A 16 -18.69 -2.88 43.33
N GLY A 17 -17.96 -2.62 42.25
CA GLY A 17 -18.33 -2.98 40.89
C GLY A 17 -17.96 -4.41 40.56
N GLU A 18 -18.99 -5.18 40.23
CA GLU A 18 -19.07 -6.54 39.72
C GLU A 18 -18.04 -6.87 38.61
N VAL A 19 -17.31 -7.99 38.76
CA VAL A 19 -16.48 -8.57 37.69
C VAL A 19 -17.39 -9.28 36.69
N ARG A 20 -17.56 -8.70 35.49
CA ARG A 20 -18.21 -9.36 34.35
C ARG A 20 -17.18 -9.63 33.26
N ARG A 21 -16.94 -10.91 32.95
CA ARG A 21 -16.18 -11.32 31.76
C ARG A 21 -17.07 -11.14 30.53
N GLY A 22 -16.76 -10.13 29.72
CA GLY A 22 -17.31 -9.92 28.37
C GLY A 22 -16.17 -9.92 27.35
N GLY A 23 -16.38 -10.58 26.21
CA GLY A 23 -15.33 -10.97 25.26
C GLY A 23 -14.58 -9.85 24.52
N ALA A 24 -13.42 -10.21 23.97
CA ALA A 24 -12.77 -9.50 22.87
C ALA A 24 -13.68 -9.53 21.62
N PRO A 25 -13.63 -8.57 20.65
CA PRO A 25 -12.41 -7.88 20.20
C PRO A 25 -12.57 -6.38 19.88
N GLY A 26 -11.45 -5.69 19.81
CA GLY A 26 -11.39 -4.33 19.29
C GLY A 26 -9.95 -3.88 19.18
N GLY A 27 -9.16 -4.57 18.35
CA GLY A 27 -7.82 -4.11 18.01
C GLY A 27 -7.94 -2.77 17.29
N GLU A 28 -7.67 -1.69 18.02
CA GLU A 28 -7.53 -0.37 17.44
C GLU A 28 -6.33 -0.39 16.48
N VAL A 29 -6.62 -0.28 15.19
CA VAL A 29 -5.61 -0.16 14.14
C VAL A 29 -4.90 1.18 14.34
N ARG A 30 -3.76 1.14 15.05
CA ARG A 30 -2.81 2.24 15.05
C ARG A 30 -2.34 2.41 13.61
N ARG A 31 -2.60 3.60 13.04
CA ARG A 31 -2.11 4.00 11.72
C ARG A 31 -0.62 3.64 11.65
N GLY A 32 -0.26 2.88 10.63
CA GLY A 32 1.13 2.54 10.35
C GLY A 32 1.96 3.82 10.29
N GLY A 33 2.75 4.06 11.34
CA GLY A 33 3.95 4.86 11.20
C GLY A 33 4.79 4.16 10.14
N ALA A 34 5.15 4.89 9.09
CA ALA A 34 6.13 4.41 8.14
C ALA A 34 7.34 3.89 8.93
N PRO A 35 7.92 2.73 8.59
CA PRO A 35 9.16 2.31 9.22
C PRO A 35 10.16 3.45 9.04
N GLY A 36 10.56 4.05 10.15
CA GLY A 36 11.62 5.05 10.15
C GLY A 36 12.84 4.37 9.54
N VAL A 37 13.30 4.89 8.41
CA VAL A 37 14.58 4.48 7.84
C VAL A 37 15.65 4.98 8.81
N GLU A 38 16.13 4.10 9.68
CA GLU A 38 17.33 4.36 10.46
C GLU A 38 18.52 4.28 9.51
N VAL A 39 18.97 5.44 9.03
CA VAL A 39 20.21 5.54 8.26
C VAL A 39 21.38 5.34 9.22
N ARG A 40 21.84 4.10 9.35
CA ARG A 40 23.15 3.80 9.93
C ARG A 40 24.20 4.23 8.92
N ARG A 41 24.84 5.36 9.17
CA ARG A 41 26.02 5.78 8.42
C ARG A 41 27.21 5.00 8.96
N ASP A 42 27.52 3.88 8.34
CA ASP A 42 28.84 3.25 8.46
C ASP A 42 29.83 4.31 7.98
N GLY A 43 30.70 4.84 8.84
CA GLY A 43 31.47 6.07 8.63
C GLY A 43 32.51 6.08 7.50
N GLY A 44 32.32 5.31 6.43
CA GLY A 44 33.07 5.42 5.19
C GLY A 44 32.50 6.51 4.27
N PRO A 45 33.32 7.12 3.40
CA PRO A 45 32.83 8.02 2.37
C PRO A 45 31.94 7.24 1.39
N GLY A 46 30.62 7.44 1.52
CA GLY A 46 29.67 7.02 0.51
C GLY A 46 29.77 7.96 -0.69
N VAL A 47 29.92 7.39 -1.90
CA VAL A 47 29.75 8.15 -3.13
C VAL A 47 28.25 8.27 -3.37
N GLU A 48 27.67 9.45 -3.11
CA GLU A 48 26.30 9.77 -3.50
C GLU A 48 26.32 10.28 -4.94
N LEU A 49 25.79 9.49 -5.88
CA LEU A 49 25.59 9.94 -7.25
C LEU A 49 24.48 10.99 -7.25
N ARG A 50 24.85 12.25 -7.45
CA ARG A 50 23.88 13.34 -7.65
C ARG A 50 23.58 13.48 -9.13
N ARG A 51 22.30 13.40 -9.47
CA ARG A 51 21.84 13.68 -10.83
C ARG A 51 21.44 15.14 -10.92
N ASP A 52 22.24 15.89 -11.69
CA ASP A 52 21.92 17.26 -12.04
C ASP A 52 20.94 17.32 -13.22
N GLY A 53 20.32 18.48 -13.42
CA GLY A 53 19.38 18.72 -14.51
C GLY A 53 17.95 18.99 -14.06
N GLU A 54 17.09 19.28 -15.04
CA GLU A 54 15.68 19.56 -14.83
C GLU A 54 14.98 18.40 -14.12
N ALA A 55 13.97 18.70 -13.30
CA ALA A 55 13.23 17.71 -12.54
C ALA A 55 12.72 16.52 -13.39
N GLY A 56 12.24 16.79 -14.62
CA GLY A 56 11.79 15.74 -15.54
C GLY A 56 12.90 14.79 -15.97
N VAL A 57 14.09 15.32 -16.26
CA VAL A 57 15.27 14.51 -16.63
C VAL A 57 15.71 13.63 -15.47
N ARG A 58 15.73 14.19 -14.25
CA ARG A 58 16.08 13.41 -13.06
C ARG A 58 15.10 12.27 -12.81
N LEU A 59 13.79 12.51 -12.96
CA LEU A 59 12.77 11.46 -12.81
C LEU A 59 12.96 10.34 -13.85
N LEU A 60 13.23 10.69 -15.11
CA LEU A 60 13.50 9.69 -16.15
C LEU A 60 14.76 8.88 -15.86
N ALA A 61 15.80 9.51 -15.32
CA ALA A 61 17.01 8.82 -14.91
C ALA A 61 16.76 7.83 -13.76
N GLU A 62 15.99 8.21 -12.74
CA GLU A 62 15.57 7.28 -11.68
C GLU A 62 14.80 6.08 -12.24
N LEU A 63 13.85 6.33 -13.15
CA LEU A 63 13.07 5.26 -13.77
C LEU A 63 13.94 4.35 -14.65
N ALA A 64 14.90 4.92 -15.37
CA ALA A 64 15.83 4.16 -16.20
C ALA A 64 16.73 3.25 -15.36
N GLU A 65 17.26 3.75 -14.25
CA GLU A 65 18.08 2.94 -13.34
C GLU A 65 17.26 1.83 -12.69
N ALA A 66 16.07 2.13 -12.18
CA ALA A 66 15.19 1.09 -11.63
C ALA A 66 14.83 0.01 -12.69
N ALA A 67 14.66 0.41 -13.95
CA ALA A 67 14.43 -0.53 -15.05
C ALA A 67 15.68 -1.36 -15.36
N ILE A 68 16.87 -0.75 -15.38
CA ILE A 68 18.15 -1.43 -15.59
C ILE A 68 18.38 -2.45 -14.47
N ASP A 69 18.19 -2.07 -13.21
CA ASP A 69 18.35 -2.95 -12.06
C ASP A 69 17.42 -4.17 -12.15
N LEU A 70 16.14 -3.95 -12.50
CA LEU A 70 15.20 -5.04 -12.72
C LEU A 70 15.68 -5.97 -13.85
N LEU A 71 16.10 -5.42 -14.98
CA LEU A 71 16.51 -6.18 -16.17
C LEU A 71 17.85 -6.89 -15.98
N ALA A 72 18.73 -6.37 -15.14
CA ALA A 72 20.01 -6.99 -14.77
C ALA A 72 19.86 -8.07 -13.69
N SER A 73 18.72 -8.10 -12.98
CA SER A 73 18.44 -9.08 -11.93
C SER A 73 17.85 -10.40 -12.48
N PRO A 74 17.83 -11.47 -11.68
CA PRO A 74 17.11 -12.70 -12.02
C PRO A 74 15.60 -12.49 -12.25
N ASP A 75 15.02 -11.39 -11.78
CA ASP A 75 13.60 -11.08 -11.96
C ASP A 75 13.25 -10.64 -13.39
N ALA A 76 14.26 -10.37 -14.22
CA ALA A 76 14.06 -10.10 -15.64
C ALA A 76 13.24 -11.20 -16.34
N SER A 77 13.46 -12.47 -15.99
CA SER A 77 12.72 -13.61 -16.56
C SER A 77 11.26 -13.68 -16.10
N LYS A 78 10.88 -12.91 -15.07
CA LYS A 78 9.50 -12.83 -14.57
C LYS A 78 8.68 -11.80 -15.35
N VAL A 79 9.31 -10.88 -16.08
CA VAL A 79 8.61 -9.89 -16.91
C VAL A 79 7.86 -10.62 -18.03
N ARG A 80 6.59 -10.26 -18.25
CA ARG A 80 5.72 -10.90 -19.25
C ARG A 80 5.06 -9.87 -20.13
N ALA A 81 4.85 -10.24 -21.40
CA ALA A 81 3.94 -9.53 -22.29
C ALA A 81 2.49 -9.79 -21.89
N CYS A 82 1.64 -8.76 -21.97
CA CYS A 82 0.22 -8.88 -21.69
C CYS A 82 -0.49 -9.72 -22.77
N GLU A 83 -1.24 -10.74 -22.35
CA GLU A 83 -2.02 -11.60 -23.26
C GLU A 83 -3.43 -11.01 -23.56
N GLY A 84 -3.59 -9.70 -23.41
CA GLY A 84 -4.84 -8.98 -23.69
C GLY A 84 -4.95 -8.64 -25.18
N PRO A 85 -6.13 -8.76 -25.82
CA PRO A 85 -6.30 -8.40 -27.22
C PRO A 85 -5.85 -6.95 -27.49
N GLY A 86 -4.88 -6.79 -28.41
CA GLY A 86 -4.33 -5.49 -28.80
C GLY A 86 -3.49 -4.76 -27.74
N CYS A 87 -3.03 -5.44 -26.69
CA CYS A 87 -2.20 -4.84 -25.65
C CYS A 87 -0.72 -5.14 -25.85
N SER A 88 0.14 -4.11 -25.89
CA SER A 88 1.59 -4.21 -26.07
C SER A 88 2.39 -4.05 -24.76
N LEU A 89 1.71 -3.90 -23.61
CA LEU A 89 2.39 -3.65 -22.34
C LEU A 89 3.14 -4.87 -21.82
N LEU A 90 4.34 -4.63 -21.31
CA LEU A 90 5.07 -5.55 -20.43
C LEU A 90 4.66 -5.32 -18.98
N PHE A 91 4.69 -6.37 -18.17
CA PHE A 91 4.39 -6.27 -16.74
C PHE A 91 5.13 -7.32 -15.92
N LEU A 92 5.38 -7.00 -14.65
CA LEU A 92 5.82 -7.96 -13.66
C LEU A 92 4.59 -8.56 -12.95
N PRO A 93 4.35 -9.87 -13.02
CA PRO A 93 3.18 -10.50 -12.42
C PRO A 93 3.32 -10.64 -10.91
N ALA A 94 2.30 -10.25 -10.14
CA ALA A 94 2.24 -10.49 -8.70
C ALA A 94 2.18 -12.00 -8.33
N HIS A 95 1.77 -12.85 -9.28
CA HIS A 95 1.78 -14.31 -9.12
C HIS A 95 2.00 -15.00 -10.48
N PRO A 96 2.63 -16.20 -10.55
CA PRO A 96 3.08 -16.81 -11.80
C PRO A 96 1.98 -17.06 -12.85
N ARG A 97 0.72 -17.23 -12.41
CA ARG A 97 -0.44 -17.47 -13.30
C ARG A 97 -1.07 -16.20 -13.88
N ARG A 98 -0.58 -15.00 -13.55
CA ARG A 98 -1.17 -13.75 -14.04
C ARG A 98 -0.83 -13.56 -15.51
N ARG A 99 -1.85 -13.47 -16.36
CA ARG A 99 -1.73 -13.37 -17.84
C ARG A 99 -1.91 -11.95 -18.40
N TRP A 100 -2.40 -11.02 -17.58
CA TRP A 100 -2.80 -9.69 -18.03
C TRP A 100 -2.18 -8.60 -17.16
N CYS A 101 -1.74 -7.50 -17.78
CA CYS A 101 -1.17 -6.34 -17.08
C CYS A 101 -2.17 -5.69 -16.10
N SER A 102 -3.46 -5.78 -16.40
CA SER A 102 -4.57 -5.40 -15.52
C SER A 102 -5.73 -6.40 -15.68
N PRO A 103 -6.17 -7.08 -14.61
CA PRO A 103 -7.35 -7.94 -14.65
C PRO A 103 -8.62 -7.17 -15.03
N ALA A 104 -8.76 -5.93 -14.54
CA ALA A 104 -9.94 -5.11 -14.78
C ALA A 104 -10.02 -4.60 -16.23
N VAL A 105 -8.89 -4.28 -16.86
CA VAL A 105 -8.88 -3.75 -18.24
C VAL A 105 -8.68 -4.88 -19.25
N CYS A 106 -7.48 -5.48 -19.26
CA CYS A 106 -7.12 -6.50 -20.24
C CYS A 106 -7.82 -7.84 -20.00
N GLY A 107 -8.07 -8.21 -18.74
CA GLY A 107 -8.84 -9.41 -18.41
C GLY A 107 -10.31 -9.31 -18.84
N ASN A 108 -10.95 -8.15 -18.65
CA ASN A 108 -12.32 -7.92 -19.14
C ASN A 108 -12.37 -7.96 -20.67
N ARG A 109 -11.48 -7.24 -21.35
CA ARG A 109 -11.38 -7.25 -22.81
C ARG A 109 -11.21 -8.65 -23.38
N ALA A 110 -10.35 -9.47 -22.77
CA ALA A 110 -10.16 -10.86 -23.18
C ALA A 110 -11.42 -11.72 -22.98
N ARG A 111 -12.17 -11.52 -21.89
CA ARG A 111 -13.45 -12.20 -21.66
C ARG A 111 -14.51 -11.82 -22.69
N VAL A 112 -14.64 -10.52 -22.96
CA VAL A 112 -15.59 -9.98 -23.95
C VAL A 112 -15.27 -10.50 -25.35
N ALA A 113 -13.99 -10.48 -25.76
CA ALA A 113 -13.58 -11.02 -27.06
C ALA A 113 -13.95 -12.50 -27.22
N ARG A 114 -13.71 -13.31 -26.18
CA ARG A 114 -14.09 -14.74 -26.17
C ARG A 114 -15.60 -14.95 -26.23
N TYR A 115 -16.39 -14.09 -25.57
CA TYR A 115 -17.85 -14.15 -25.65
C TYR A 115 -18.33 -13.95 -27.09
N TYR A 116 -17.87 -12.89 -27.76
CA TYR A 116 -18.25 -12.63 -29.16
C TYR A 116 -17.75 -13.69 -30.13
N GLN A 117 -16.58 -14.30 -29.90
CA GLN A 117 -16.08 -15.42 -30.72
C GLN A 117 -16.95 -16.68 -30.61
N ARG A 118 -17.66 -16.88 -29.49
CA ARG A 118 -18.54 -18.03 -29.26
C ARG A 118 -19.99 -17.82 -29.71
N HIS A 119 -20.42 -16.56 -29.76
CA HIS A 119 -21.80 -16.18 -30.11
C HIS A 119 -21.88 -15.59 -31.53
N ARG A 120 -20.87 -15.89 -32.34
CA ARG A 120 -20.85 -15.67 -33.78
C ARG A 120 -20.94 -17.03 -34.45
#